data_AF-A0A9W9KKK3-F1
#
_entry.id   AF-A0A9W9KKK3-F1
#
_cell.length_a   1.000
_cell.length_b   1.000
_cell.length_c   1.000
_cell.angle_alpha   90.00
_cell.angle_beta   90.00
_cell.angle_gamma   90.00
#
_symmetry.space_group_name_H-M   'P 1'
#
loop_
_entity.id
_entity.type
_entity.pdbx_description
1 polymer ?
#
loop_
_entity_poly.entity_id
_entity_poly.type
_entity_poly.pdbx_seq_one_letter_code
_entity_poly.pdbx_strand_id
1 'polypeptide(L)'
;MRNVDIAVRAAREAFEGHWTKAAPSERGRMLAKLANLFGRDVDIVAAIESLDNGKALTMAQGDVTNAAFATMEAGWIRSVAKRSIQTQSLLFTPGMKLSVFAAKLFLGISLS
;
A
#
# COMPACT_ATOMS: atom_id res chain seq x y z
N MET A 1 12.07 21.92 -18.74
CA MET A 1 10.65 21.67 -19.05
C MET A 1 10.41 20.30 -19.73
N ARG A 2 11.22 19.89 -20.73
CA ARG A 2 11.09 18.59 -21.42
C ARG A 2 10.99 17.31 -20.54
N ASN A 3 11.75 17.21 -19.45
CA ASN A 3 11.72 16.02 -18.57
C ASN A 3 10.40 15.88 -17.80
N VAL A 4 9.79 17.02 -17.43
CA VAL A 4 8.50 17.04 -16.73
C VAL A 4 7.41 16.50 -17.65
N ASP A 5 7.39 16.92 -18.91
CA ASP A 5 6.41 16.44 -19.90
C ASP A 5 6.52 14.94 -20.15
N ILE A 6 7.75 14.41 -20.16
CA ILE A 6 8.00 12.96 -20.26
C ILE A 6 7.43 12.23 -19.05
N ALA A 7 7.69 12.72 -17.82
CA ALA A 7 7.18 12.12 -16.60
C ALA A 7 5.64 12.14 -16.52
N VAL A 8 5.02 13.28 -16.89
CA VAL A 8 3.56 13.43 -16.90
C VAL A 8 2.92 12.45 -17.90
N ARG A 9 3.50 12.30 -19.09
CA ARG A 9 3.02 11.34 -20.08
C ARG A 9 3.14 9.90 -19.58
N ALA A 10 4.29 9.51 -19.03
CA ALA A 10 4.49 8.17 -18.49
C ALA A 10 3.51 7.87 -17.33
N ALA A 11 3.26 8.84 -16.45
CA ALA A 11 2.28 8.69 -15.36
C ALA A 11 0.86 8.50 -15.90
N ARG A 12 0.48 9.25 -16.94
CA ARG A 12 -0.83 9.11 -17.60
C ARG A 12 -0.98 7.75 -18.28
N GLU A 13 0.03 7.29 -19.00
CA GLU A 13 0.04 5.96 -19.62
C GLU A 13 -0.09 4.83 -18.58
N ALA A 14 0.61 4.93 -17.46
CA ALA A 14 0.46 3.97 -16.36
C ALA A 14 -0.96 3.99 -15.78
N PHE A 15 -1.53 5.18 -15.59
CA PHE A 15 -2.87 5.39 -15.06
C PHE A 15 -3.98 4.88 -16.00
N GLU A 16 -3.88 5.14 -17.30
CA GLU A 16 -4.86 4.66 -18.29
C GLU A 16 -4.60 3.19 -18.68
N GLY A 17 -3.42 2.68 -18.36
CA GLY A 17 -2.93 1.35 -18.67
C GLY A 17 -3.06 0.33 -17.54
N HIS A 18 -1.98 -0.43 -17.32
CA HIS A 18 -1.97 -1.62 -16.49
C HIS A 18 -2.28 -1.33 -15.01
N TRP A 19 -1.81 -0.20 -14.44
CA TRP A 19 -1.95 0.07 -13.00
C TRP A 19 -3.41 0.17 -12.55
N THR A 20 -4.26 0.88 -13.30
CA THR A 20 -5.67 1.04 -12.93
C THR A 20 -6.47 -0.24 -13.19
N LYS A 21 -6.13 -0.97 -14.28
CA LYS A 21 -6.78 -2.23 -14.67
C LYS A 21 -6.35 -3.43 -13.82
N ALA A 22 -5.17 -3.38 -13.20
CA ALA A 22 -4.63 -4.44 -12.37
C ALA A 22 -5.56 -4.75 -11.19
N ALA A 23 -5.66 -6.05 -10.88
CA ALA A 23 -6.44 -6.48 -9.73
C ALA A 23 -5.82 -5.90 -8.44
N PRO A 24 -6.62 -5.55 -7.41
CA PRO A 24 -6.07 -5.04 -6.16
C PRO A 24 -5.04 -5.97 -5.49
N SER A 25 -5.20 -7.29 -5.63
CA SER A 25 -4.21 -8.25 -5.15
C SER A 25 -2.89 -8.18 -5.90
N GLU A 26 -2.91 -7.88 -7.20
CA GLU A 26 -1.73 -7.68 -8.02
C GLU A 26 -0.99 -6.40 -7.62
N ARG A 27 -1.71 -5.29 -7.47
CA ARG A 27 -1.13 -4.05 -6.93
C ARG A 27 -0.56 -4.26 -5.53
N GLY A 28 -1.26 -5.00 -4.67
CA GLY A 28 -0.77 -5.37 -3.35
C GLY A 28 0.54 -6.16 -3.40
N ARG A 29 0.68 -7.12 -4.33
CA ARG A 29 1.93 -7.86 -4.54
C ARG A 29 3.06 -6.96 -5.03
N MET A 30 2.78 -6.02 -5.94
CA MET A 30 3.77 -5.07 -6.43
C MET A 30 4.29 -4.17 -5.29
N LEU A 31 3.39 -3.66 -4.45
CA LEU A 31 3.74 -2.84 -3.29
C LEU A 31 4.51 -3.65 -2.23
N ALA A 32 4.08 -4.89 -1.94
CA ALA A 32 4.81 -5.76 -1.02
C ALA A 32 6.24 -6.07 -1.52
N LYS A 33 6.41 -6.28 -2.83
CA LYS A 33 7.73 -6.45 -3.44
C LYS A 33 8.59 -5.19 -3.26
N LEU A 34 8.02 -4.00 -3.43
CA LEU A 34 8.73 -2.74 -3.22
C LEU A 34 9.16 -2.57 -1.75
N ALA A 35 8.28 -2.86 -0.79
CA ALA A 35 8.61 -2.84 0.63
C ALA A 35 9.78 -3.80 0.96
N ASN A 36 9.78 -5.00 0.39
CA ASN A 36 10.88 -5.96 0.56
C ASN A 36 12.21 -5.43 -0.01
N LEU A 37 12.17 -4.70 -1.13
CA LEU A 37 13.37 -4.09 -1.72
C LEU A 37 13.92 -2.98 -0.83
N PHE A 38 13.07 -2.15 -0.22
CA PHE A 38 13.50 -1.17 0.76
C PHE A 38 14.16 -1.83 1.98
N GLY A 39 13.59 -2.92 2.50
CA GLY A 39 14.18 -3.66 3.60
C GLY A 39 15.53 -4.30 3.24
N ARG A 40 15.67 -4.84 2.03
CA ARG A 40 16.92 -5.43 1.54
C ARG A 40 18.04 -4.39 1.42
N ASP A 41 17.70 -3.21 0.90
CA ASP A 41 18.69 -2.19 0.51
C ASP A 41 18.73 -1.00 1.49
N VAL A 42 18.25 -1.17 2.72
CA VAL A 42 18.04 -0.08 3.69
C VAL A 42 19.30 0.77 3.89
N ASP A 43 20.47 0.14 4.02
CA ASP A 43 21.73 0.85 4.26
C ASP A 43 22.17 1.69 3.05
N ILE A 44 21.96 1.17 1.83
CA ILE A 44 22.31 1.85 0.59
C ILE A 44 21.40 3.05 0.38
N VAL A 45 20.08 2.85 0.52
CA VAL A 45 19.09 3.92 0.34
C VAL A 45 19.26 5.00 1.43
N ALA A 46 19.54 4.60 2.68
CA ALA A 46 19.80 5.53 3.76
C ALA A 46 21.09 6.34 3.57
N ALA A 47 22.15 5.72 3.03
CA ALA A 47 23.38 6.44 2.70
C ALA A 47 23.15 7.48 1.59
N ILE A 48 22.37 7.15 0.56
CA ILE A 48 21.98 8.09 -0.50
C ILE A 48 21.16 9.25 0.08
N GLU A 49 20.15 8.95 0.89
CA GLU A 49 19.27 9.94 1.51
C GLU A 49 20.03 10.87 2.47
N SER A 50 20.99 10.33 3.23
CA SER A 50 21.89 11.07 4.10
C SER A 50 22.82 11.97 3.31
N LEU A 51 23.35 11.50 2.17
CA LEU A 51 24.23 12.27 1.30
C LEU A 51 23.48 13.43 0.61
N ASP A 52 22.24 13.19 0.18
CA ASP A 52 21.44 14.18 -0.54
C ASP A 52 20.90 15.28 0.39
N ASN A 53 20.43 14.90 1.58
CA ASN A 53 19.77 15.82 2.50
C ASN A 53 20.63 16.27 3.69
N GLY A 54 21.82 15.70 3.89
CA GLY A 54 22.73 16.01 5.00
C GLY A 54 22.26 15.53 6.38
N LYS A 55 21.19 14.73 6.45
CA LYS A 55 20.67 14.17 7.70
C LYS A 55 21.59 13.07 8.22
N ALA A 56 21.62 12.85 9.54
CA ALA A 56 22.37 11.74 10.12
C ALA A 56 21.88 10.39 9.55
N LEU A 57 22.82 9.46 9.33
CA LEU A 57 22.53 8.14 8.73
C LEU A 57 21.42 7.39 9.48
N THR A 58 21.40 7.47 10.82
CA THR A 58 20.38 6.82 11.64
C THR A 58 18.98 7.39 11.40
N MET A 59 18.85 8.70 11.14
CA MET A 59 17.57 9.31 10.76
C MET A 59 17.17 8.86 9.35
N ALA A 60 18.10 8.82 8.40
CA ALA A 60 17.85 8.32 7.06
C ALA A 60 17.40 6.84 7.04
N GLN A 61 17.99 5.98 7.89
CA GLN A 61 17.55 4.59 8.06
C GLN A 61 16.11 4.51 8.59
N GLY A 62 15.75 5.39 9.52
CA GLY A 62 14.38 5.55 10.00
C GLY A 62 13.41 5.92 8.87
N ASP A 63 13.78 6.88 8.02
CA ASP A 63 12.96 7.32 6.89
C ASP A 63 12.71 6.20 5.87
N VAL A 64 13.76 5.44 5.52
CA VAL A 64 13.65 4.31 4.59
C VAL A 64 12.78 3.20 5.17
N THR A 65 12.91 2.93 6.47
CA THR A 65 12.09 1.94 7.18
C THR A 65 10.61 2.36 7.18
N ASN A 66 10.34 3.65 7.43
CA ASN A 66 8.99 4.20 7.40
C ASN A 66 8.39 4.13 5.98
N ALA A 67 9.18 4.41 4.94
CA ALA A 67 8.75 4.27 3.55
C ALA A 67 8.40 2.82 3.18
N ALA A 68 9.19 1.84 3.66
CA ALA A 68 8.89 0.42 3.48
C ALA A 68 7.56 0.04 4.15
N PHE A 69 7.33 0.52 5.38
CA PHE A 69 6.12 0.26 6.14
C PHE A 69 4.87 0.85 5.48
N ALA A 70 4.90 2.14 5.10
CA ALA A 70 3.80 2.80 4.41
C ALA A 70 3.44 2.10 3.07
N THR A 71 4.46 1.61 2.36
CA THR A 71 4.28 0.84 1.12
C THR A 71 3.57 -0.49 1.39
N MET A 72 3.92 -1.16 2.49
CA MET A 72 3.28 -2.41 2.91
C MET A 72 1.82 -2.18 3.31
N GLU A 73 1.54 -1.15 4.11
CA GLU A 73 0.18 -0.78 4.51
C GLU A 73 -0.71 -0.46 3.31
N ALA A 74 -0.22 0.29 2.32
CA ALA A 74 -0.95 0.57 1.09
C ALA A 74 -1.32 -0.72 0.32
N GLY A 75 -0.47 -1.75 0.39
CA GLY A 75 -0.77 -3.09 -0.13
C GLY A 75 -1.84 -3.83 0.68
N TRP A 76 -1.75 -3.78 2.02
CA TRP A 76 -2.68 -4.46 2.93
C TRP A 76 -4.07 -3.82 2.98
N ILE A 77 -4.18 -2.49 3.15
CA ILE A 77 -5.44 -1.75 3.29
C ILE A 77 -6.35 -1.96 2.07
N ARG A 78 -5.77 -1.96 0.87
CA ARG A 78 -6.55 -2.17 -0.36
C ARG A 78 -6.97 -3.63 -0.56
N SER A 79 -6.22 -4.58 -0.01
CA SER A 79 -6.62 -6.00 0.00
C SER A 79 -7.84 -6.24 0.91
N VAL A 80 -7.88 -5.58 2.08
CA VAL A 80 -8.98 -5.68 3.06
C VAL A 80 -10.25 -4.98 2.56
N ALA A 81 -10.12 -3.80 1.92
CA ALA A 81 -11.25 -3.05 1.37
C ALA A 81 -12.03 -3.81 0.28
N LYS A 82 -11.39 -4.71 -0.49
CA LYS A 82 -12.11 -5.58 -1.43
C LYS A 82 -12.78 -6.76 -0.74
N ARG A 83 -12.14 -7.30 0.31
CA ARG A 83 -12.72 -8.38 1.13
C ARG A 83 -14.04 -7.93 1.74
N SER A 84 -14.12 -6.72 2.31
CA SER A 84 -15.36 -6.20 2.91
C SER A 84 -16.53 -6.07 1.93
N ILE A 85 -16.28 -5.62 0.69
CA ILE A 85 -17.29 -5.52 -0.37
C ILE A 85 -17.79 -6.92 -0.79
N GLN A 86 -16.87 -7.89 -0.88
CA GLN A 86 -17.20 -9.27 -1.22
C GLN A 86 -17.99 -9.96 -0.10
N THR A 87 -17.66 -9.71 1.17
CA THR A 87 -18.46 -10.19 2.31
C THR A 87 -19.86 -9.59 2.35
N GLN A 88 -20.01 -8.31 1.95
CA GLN A 88 -21.34 -7.69 1.81
C GLN A 88 -22.20 -8.34 0.73
N SER A 89 -21.62 -8.75 -0.40
CA SER A 89 -22.36 -9.49 -1.42
C SER A 89 -22.79 -10.90 -0.96
N LEU A 90 -22.03 -11.53 -0.06
CA LEU A 90 -22.39 -12.82 0.56
C LEU A 90 -23.47 -12.67 1.65
N LEU A 91 -23.59 -11.49 2.26
CA LEU A 91 -24.62 -11.16 3.26
C LEU A 91 -26.03 -11.00 2.66
N PHE A 92 -26.17 -10.89 1.33
CA PHE A 92 -27.45 -10.77 0.63
C PHE A 92 -27.92 -12.09 0.01
N THR A 93 -27.57 -13.22 0.64
CA THR A 93 -28.19 -14.51 0.32
C THR A 93 -29.38 -14.69 1.26
N PRO A 94 -30.64 -14.70 0.77
CA PRO A 94 -31.80 -14.85 1.64
C PRO A 94 -31.72 -16.19 2.39
N GLY A 95 -31.53 -16.14 3.72
CA GLY A 95 -31.60 -17.33 4.59
C GLY A 95 -30.38 -17.66 5.45
N MET A 96 -29.23 -16.99 5.33
CA MET A 96 -28.09 -17.23 6.23
C MET A 96 -28.19 -16.41 7.53
N LYS A 97 -28.47 -17.08 8.66
CA LYS A 97 -28.47 -16.47 10.00
C LYS A 97 -27.05 -16.36 10.57
N LEU A 98 -26.69 -15.13 10.94
CA LEU A 98 -25.69 -14.64 11.91
C LEU A 98 -24.44 -15.52 12.22
N SER A 99 -23.27 -15.09 11.73
CA SER A 99 -21.99 -15.27 12.45
C SER A 99 -21.08 -14.02 12.46
N VAL A 100 -21.47 -12.94 11.78
CA VAL A 100 -20.61 -11.77 11.52
C VAL A 100 -20.49 -10.81 12.73
N PHE A 101 -21.22 -11.03 13.82
CA PHE A 101 -21.13 -10.18 15.01
C PHE A 101 -19.77 -10.32 15.74
N ALA A 102 -19.08 -11.45 15.59
CA ALA A 102 -17.82 -11.72 16.29
C ALA A 102 -16.61 -10.90 15.76
N ALA A 103 -16.61 -10.51 14.48
CA ALA A 103 -15.44 -9.83 13.88
C ALA A 103 -15.39 -8.32 14.19
N LYS A 104 -16.54 -7.69 14.48
CA LYS A 104 -16.59 -6.26 14.83
C LYS A 104 -16.18 -5.98 16.28
N LEU A 105 -16.32 -6.94 17.19
CA LEU A 105 -16.00 -6.74 18.60
C LEU A 105 -14.48 -6.69 18.87
N PHE A 106 -13.65 -7.28 18.00
CA PHE A 106 -12.21 -7.44 18.26
C PHE A 106 -11.38 -6.16 18.00
N LEU A 107 -11.95 -5.12 17.38
CA LEU A 107 -11.20 -3.90 17.03
C LEU A 107 -11.75 -2.59 17.61
N GLY A 108 -12.75 -2.62 18.50
CA GLY A 108 -13.09 -1.45 19.33
C GLY A 108 -13.38 -0.14 18.59
N ILE A 109 -13.79 -0.20 17.31
CA ILE A 109 -14.18 1.01 16.56
C ILE A 109 -15.62 1.36 16.94
N SER A 110 -15.77 2.13 18.02
CA SER A 110 -16.98 2.90 18.28
C SER A 110 -16.99 4.08 17.31
N LEU A 111 -17.95 4.09 16.38
CA LEU A 111 -18.26 5.30 15.61
C LEU A 111 -19.16 6.17 16.49
N SER A 112 -18.65 7.35 16.85
CA SER A 112 -19.48 8.54 17.11
C SER A 112 -19.57 9.36 15.83
#